data_AF-A0A2T2Z1I8-F1
#
_entry.id   AF-A0A2T2Z1I8-F1
#
_cell.length_a   1.000
_cell.length_b   1.000
_cell.length_c   1.000
_cell.angle_alpha   90.00
_cell.angle_beta   90.00
_cell.angle_gamma   90.00
#
_symmetry.space_group_name_H-M   'P 1'
#
loop_
_entity.id
_entity.type
_entity.pdbx_description
1 polymer ?
#
loop_
_entity_poly.entity_id
_entity_poly.type
_entity_poly.pdbx_seq_one_letter_code
_entity_poly.pdbx_strand_id
1 'polypeptide(L)'
;MSWRARLDSITADHISALRRTEQEVSEVDERARAATARMGEMAGAAHSESETPQERAAREAREERDRSAREALARTAALRSEKHGGAKHARDEVVLPVDWTDEDEARAEGYGPPKSWLT
;
A
#
# COMPACT_ATOMS: atom_id res chain seq x y z
N MET A 1 -5.02 -8.84 -55.32
CA MET A 1 -4.93 -8.78 -53.84
C MET A 1 -6.22 -8.17 -53.29
N SER A 2 -6.81 -8.75 -52.25
CA SER A 2 -8.01 -8.20 -51.62
C SER A 2 -7.64 -7.14 -50.58
N TRP A 3 -8.49 -6.13 -50.41
CA TRP A 3 -8.32 -5.09 -49.38
C TRP A 3 -8.20 -5.65 -47.97
N ARG A 4 -8.94 -6.73 -47.68
CA ARG A 4 -8.93 -7.42 -46.39
C ARG A 4 -7.55 -8.02 -46.07
N ALA A 5 -6.92 -8.69 -47.04
CA ALA A 5 -5.57 -9.22 -46.85
C ALA A 5 -4.52 -8.13 -46.57
N ARG A 6 -4.70 -6.93 -47.14
CA ARG A 6 -3.83 -5.78 -46.87
C ARG A 6 -4.01 -5.25 -45.44
N LEU A 7 -5.26 -5.14 -44.98
CA LEU A 7 -5.54 -4.74 -43.59
C LEU A 7 -4.98 -5.75 -42.59
N ASP A 8 -5.19 -7.05 -42.85
CA ASP A 8 -4.66 -8.12 -42.00
C ASP A 8 -3.14 -8.07 -41.89
N SER A 9 -2.44 -7.79 -43.01
CA SER A 9 -0.98 -7.60 -43.01
C SER A 9 -0.54 -6.41 -42.15
N ILE A 10 -1.20 -5.25 -42.28
CA ILE A 10 -0.87 -4.06 -41.49
C ILE A 10 -1.09 -4.33 -40.00
N THR A 11 -2.19 -5.00 -39.65
CA THR A 11 -2.47 -5.36 -38.26
C THR A 11 -1.44 -6.35 -37.72
N ALA A 12 -1.04 -7.35 -38.50
CA ALA A 12 0.00 -8.31 -38.11
C ALA A 12 1.36 -7.63 -37.87
N ASP A 13 1.75 -6.70 -38.75
CA ASP A 13 2.99 -5.93 -38.61
C ASP A 13 2.95 -5.06 -37.36
N HIS A 14 1.82 -4.40 -37.10
CA HIS A 14 1.64 -3.55 -35.91
C HIS A 14 1.71 -4.36 -34.61
N ILE A 15 1.01 -5.50 -34.54
CA ILE A 15 1.05 -6.40 -33.38
C ILE A 15 2.49 -6.90 -33.15
N SER A 16 3.21 -7.23 -34.22
CA SER A 16 4.60 -7.69 -34.13
C SER A 16 5.53 -6.59 -33.63
N ALA A 17 5.33 -5.35 -34.07
CA ALA A 17 6.08 -4.20 -33.59
C ALA A 17 5.82 -3.94 -32.09
N LEU A 18 4.55 -3.99 -31.66
CA LEU A 18 4.19 -3.82 -30.24
C LEU A 18 4.86 -4.88 -29.36
N ARG A 19 4.78 -6.16 -29.76
CA ARG A 19 5.40 -7.25 -29.01
C ARG A 19 6.92 -7.09 -28.88
N ARG A 20 7.59 -6.61 -29.94
CA ARG A 20 9.03 -6.30 -29.88
C ARG A 20 9.30 -5.19 -28.85
N THR A 21 8.51 -4.11 -28.88
CA THR A 21 8.71 -3.01 -27.92
C THR A 21 8.45 -3.44 -26.47
N GLU A 22 7.44 -4.28 -26.23
CA GLU A 22 7.17 -4.85 -24.90
C GLU A 22 8.35 -5.70 -24.41
N GLN A 23 8.91 -6.53 -25.29
CA GLN A 23 10.09 -7.33 -24.98
C GLN A 23 11.30 -6.46 -24.63
N GLU A 24 11.59 -5.43 -25.44
CA GLU A 24 12.69 -4.50 -25.20
C GLU A 24 12.54 -3.77 -23.85
N VAL A 25 11.32 -3.31 -23.53
CA VAL A 25 11.02 -2.67 -22.23
C VAL A 25 11.24 -3.64 -21.08
N SER A 26 10.79 -4.90 -21.21
CA SER A 26 11.00 -5.93 -20.18
C SER A 26 12.48 -6.20 -19.95
N GLU A 27 13.29 -6.30 -21.01
CA GLU A 27 14.74 -6.51 -20.89
C GLU A 27 15.43 -5.31 -20.21
N VAL A 28 15.01 -4.09 -20.52
CA VAL A 28 15.54 -2.88 -19.87
C VAL A 28 15.16 -2.84 -18.39
N ASP A 29 13.91 -3.18 -18.04
CA ASP A 29 13.44 -3.21 -16.65
C ASP A 29 14.19 -4.28 -15.85
N GLU A 30 14.38 -5.48 -16.38
CA GLU A 30 15.18 -6.53 -15.73
C GLU A 30 16.62 -6.07 -15.48
N ARG A 31 17.27 -5.43 -16.46
CA ARG A 31 18.61 -4.86 -16.29
C ARG A 31 18.65 -3.76 -15.25
N ALA A 32 17.64 -2.88 -15.23
CA ALA A 32 17.54 -1.80 -14.26
C ALA A 32 17.35 -2.32 -12.84
N ARG A 33 16.49 -3.34 -12.65
CA ARG A 33 16.29 -4.01 -11.36
C ARG A 33 17.55 -4.70 -10.89
N ALA A 34 18.24 -5.42 -11.77
CA ALA A 34 19.50 -6.08 -11.45
C ALA A 34 20.60 -5.07 -11.07
N ALA A 35 20.70 -3.95 -11.79
CA ALA A 35 21.64 -2.87 -11.45
C ALA A 35 21.30 -2.24 -10.10
N THR A 36 20.02 -1.99 -9.83
CA THR A 36 19.54 -1.42 -8.56
C THR A 36 19.84 -2.35 -7.40
N ALA A 37 19.58 -3.66 -7.54
CA ALA A 37 19.90 -4.65 -6.53
C ALA A 37 21.42 -4.65 -6.21
N ARG A 38 22.27 -4.68 -7.23
CA ARG A 38 23.73 -4.60 -7.06
C ARG A 38 24.18 -3.32 -6.37
N MET A 39 23.59 -2.17 -6.71
CA MET A 39 23.89 -0.91 -6.01
C MET A 39 23.44 -0.95 -4.55
N GLY A 40 22.28 -1.53 -4.26
CA GLY A 40 21.81 -1.73 -2.89
C GLY A 40 22.74 -2.62 -2.06
N GLU A 41 23.24 -3.71 -2.66
CA GLU A 41 24.24 -4.59 -2.05
C GLU A 41 25.56 -3.86 -1.80
N MET A 42 26.07 -3.11 -2.78
CA MET A 42 27.30 -2.32 -2.62
C MET A 42 27.16 -1.22 -1.55
N ALA A 43 26.02 -0.53 -1.52
CA ALA A 43 25.75 0.49 -0.51
C ALA A 43 25.61 -0.11 0.89
N GLY A 44 24.93 -1.26 1.01
CA GLY A 44 24.84 -2.01 2.26
C GLY A 44 26.19 -2.52 2.74
N ALA A 45 26.99 -3.09 1.83
CA ALA A 45 28.33 -3.58 2.11
C ALA A 45 29.26 -2.43 2.57
N ALA A 46 29.30 -1.33 1.83
CA ALA A 46 30.08 -0.15 2.19
C ALA A 46 29.65 0.44 3.54
N HIS A 47 28.35 0.47 3.84
CA HIS A 47 27.86 0.91 5.14
C HIS A 47 28.30 -0.04 6.26
N SER A 48 28.27 -1.35 6.03
CA SER A 48 28.69 -2.35 7.02
C SER A 48 30.21 -2.40 7.26
N GLU A 49 31.03 -2.12 6.23
CA GLU A 49 32.49 -2.09 6.35
C GLU A 49 33.02 -0.82 7.03
N SER A 50 32.28 0.29 6.91
CA SER A 50 32.63 1.57 7.53
C SER A 50 32.04 1.77 8.93
N GLU A 51 31.13 0.89 9.37
CA GLU A 51 30.42 1.05 10.62
C GLU A 51 31.33 0.80 11.84
N THR A 52 31.48 1.84 12.67
CA THR A 52 32.23 1.72 13.92
C THR A 52 31.47 0.84 14.92
N PRO A 53 32.16 0.19 15.89
CA PRO A 53 31.51 -0.62 16.92
C PRO A 53 30.40 0.12 17.69
N GLN A 54 30.55 1.44 17.84
CA GLN A 54 29.61 2.30 18.54
C GLN A 54 28.35 2.59 17.72
N GLU A 55 28.48 2.74 16.39
CA GLU A 55 27.35 2.87 15.47
C GLU A 55 26.57 1.56 15.36
N ARG A 56 27.28 0.42 15.35
CA ARG A 56 26.64 -0.91 15.37
C ARG A 56 25.79 -1.12 16.63
N ALA A 57 26.34 -0.81 17.80
CA ALA A 57 25.61 -0.86 19.06
C ALA A 57 24.41 0.11 19.08
N ALA A 58 24.57 1.30 18.50
CA ALA A 58 23.47 2.26 18.38
C ALA A 58 22.36 1.77 17.42
N ARG A 59 22.70 1.04 16.35
CA ARG A 59 21.74 0.40 15.44
C ARG A 59 20.98 -0.72 16.14
N GLU A 60 21.69 -1.64 16.81
CA GLU A 60 21.07 -2.73 17.57
C GLU A 60 20.11 -2.20 18.65
N ALA A 61 20.50 -1.13 19.35
CA ALA A 61 19.65 -0.46 20.33
C ALA A 61 18.42 0.25 19.73
N ARG A 62 18.45 0.62 18.44
CA ARG A 62 17.28 1.14 17.71
C ARG A 62 16.38 -0.01 17.28
N GLU A 63 16.94 -1.08 16.73
CA GLU A 63 16.19 -2.26 16.31
C GLU A 63 15.46 -2.94 17.48
N GLU A 64 16.08 -3.00 18.66
CA GLU A 64 15.45 -3.52 19.89
C GLU A 64 14.28 -2.63 20.35
N ARG A 65 14.45 -1.31 20.27
CA ARG A 65 13.37 -0.35 20.56
C ARG A 65 12.22 -0.48 19.57
N ASP A 66 12.51 -0.65 18.28
CA ASP A 66 11.48 -0.84 17.27
C ASP A 66 10.74 -2.16 17.44
N ARG A 67 11.45 -3.24 17.81
CA ARG A 67 10.84 -4.54 18.10
C ARG A 67 9.90 -4.46 19.29
N SER A 68 10.37 -3.89 20.41
CA SER A 68 9.55 -3.70 21.60
C SER A 68 8.36 -2.77 21.36
N ALA A 69 8.51 -1.74 20.52
CA ALA A 69 7.41 -0.87 20.10
C ALA A 69 6.37 -1.63 19.26
N ARG A 70 6.79 -2.45 18.29
CA ARG A 70 5.86 -3.28 17.49
C ARG A 70 5.11 -4.28 18.35
N GLU A 71 5.77 -4.91 19.31
CA GLU A 71 5.12 -5.82 20.24
C GLU A 71 4.13 -5.10 21.15
N ALA A 72 4.46 -3.89 21.63
CA ALA A 72 3.53 -3.08 22.41
C ALA A 72 2.31 -2.66 21.59
N LEU A 73 2.50 -2.30 20.33
CA LEU A 73 1.41 -2.03 19.38
C LEU A 73 0.58 -3.29 19.11
N ALA A 74 1.19 -4.46 18.96
CA ALA A 74 0.48 -5.72 18.80
C ALA A 74 -0.34 -6.09 20.05
N ARG A 75 0.23 -5.91 21.25
CA ARG A 75 -0.46 -6.14 22.53
C ARG A 75 -1.64 -5.17 22.72
N THR A 76 -1.46 -3.89 22.42
CA THR A 76 -2.56 -2.91 22.49
C THR A 76 -3.64 -3.18 21.44
N ALA A 77 -3.27 -3.61 20.22
CA ALA A 77 -4.22 -4.02 19.20
C ALA A 77 -5.01 -5.28 19.62
N ALA A 78 -4.35 -6.27 20.24
CA ALA A 78 -5.00 -7.47 20.78
C ALA A 78 -5.97 -7.13 21.92
N LEU A 79 -5.54 -6.32 22.89
CA LEU A 79 -6.40 -5.84 23.99
C LEU A 79 -7.58 -5.00 23.47
N ARG A 80 -7.37 -4.19 22.43
CA ARG A 80 -8.45 -3.46 21.76
C ARG A 80 -9.40 -4.43 21.06
N SER A 81 -8.90 -5.47 20.38
CA SER A 81 -9.74 -6.49 19.75
C SER A 81 -10.57 -7.27 20.77
N GLU A 82 -10.01 -7.61 21.93
CA GLU A 82 -10.73 -8.30 23.01
C GLU A 82 -11.76 -7.38 23.68
N LYS A 83 -11.42 -6.11 23.92
CA LYS A 83 -12.34 -5.12 24.51
C LYS A 83 -13.43 -4.68 23.54
N HIS A 84 -13.18 -4.71 22.23
CA HIS A 84 -14.12 -4.31 21.18
C HIS A 84 -14.72 -5.51 20.41
N GLY A 85 -14.75 -6.71 21.01
CA GLY A 85 -15.46 -7.88 20.47
C GLY A 85 -16.96 -7.69 20.19
N GLY A 86 -17.53 -6.49 20.41
CA GLY A 86 -18.89 -6.10 20.03
C GLY A 86 -19.03 -4.78 19.27
N ALA A 87 -17.95 -4.04 18.94
CA ALA A 87 -18.07 -2.74 18.27
C ALA A 87 -17.86 -2.86 16.75
N LYS A 88 -18.77 -3.57 16.08
CA LYS A 88 -18.82 -3.61 14.60
C LYS A 88 -19.49 -2.38 13.96
N HIS A 89 -19.89 -1.37 14.74
CA HIS A 89 -20.71 -0.25 14.25
C HIS A 89 -20.12 1.15 14.48
N ALA A 90 -18.81 1.29 14.69
CA ALA A 90 -18.17 2.61 14.83
C ALA A 90 -17.11 2.86 13.75
N ARG A 91 -17.38 2.40 12.52
CA ARG A 91 -16.74 2.99 11.35
C ARG A 91 -17.76 3.95 10.80
N ASP A 92 -17.37 5.22 10.69
CA ASP A 92 -18.15 6.27 10.03
C ASP A 92 -18.73 5.70 8.73
N GLU A 93 -20.02 5.40 8.76
CA GLU A 93 -20.79 5.02 7.59
C GLU A 93 -20.91 6.31 6.80
N VAL A 94 -20.10 6.43 5.75
CA VAL A 94 -20.13 7.60 4.87
C VAL A 94 -21.43 7.55 4.11
N VAL A 95 -22.44 8.27 4.62
CA VAL A 95 -23.75 8.43 3.98
C VAL A 95 -23.57 9.37 2.78
N LEU A 96 -23.92 8.87 1.59
CA LEU A 96 -23.88 9.68 0.38
C LEU A 96 -25.02 10.72 0.42
N PRO A 97 -24.89 11.89 -0.23
CA PRO A 97 -25.92 12.93 -0.20
C PRO A 97 -27.31 12.50 -0.70
N VAL A 98 -27.38 11.39 -1.45
CA VAL A 98 -28.64 10.79 -1.93
C VAL A 98 -29.34 9.92 -0.89
N ASP A 99 -28.61 9.46 0.11
CA ASP A 99 -29.10 8.60 1.20
C ASP A 99 -29.22 9.39 2.52
N TRP A 100 -29.15 10.73 2.45
CA TRP A 100 -29.20 11.62 3.60
C TRP A 100 -30.59 11.59 4.24
N THR A 101 -30.65 11.12 5.49
CA THR A 101 -31.91 11.06 6.24
C THR A 101 -32.05 12.25 7.19
N ASP A 102 -33.28 12.53 7.65
CA ASP A 102 -33.56 13.55 8.68
C ASP A 102 -32.73 13.33 9.96
N GLU A 103 -32.31 12.09 10.24
CA GLU A 103 -31.44 11.74 11.36
C GLU A 103 -29.97 12.16 11.13
N ASP A 104 -29.51 12.17 9.87
CA ASP A 104 -28.20 12.68 9.48
C ASP A 104 -28.16 14.21 9.49
N GLU A 105 -29.27 14.86 9.13
CA GLU A 105 -29.44 16.31 9.26
C GLU A 105 -29.36 16.74 10.73
N ALA A 106 -30.09 16.05 11.62
CA ALA A 106 -30.04 16.31 13.07
C ALA A 106 -28.62 16.15 13.65
N ARG A 107 -27.84 15.19 13.13
CA ARG A 107 -26.44 14.96 13.52
C ARG A 107 -25.52 16.08 13.05
N ALA A 108 -25.71 16.58 11.82
CA ALA A 108 -24.94 17.68 11.26
C ALA A 108 -25.25 19.02 11.96
N GLU A 109 -26.50 19.24 12.37
CA GLU A 109 -26.94 20.44 13.08
C GLU A 109 -26.64 20.43 14.59
N GLY A 110 -26.12 19.32 15.13
CA GLY A 110 -25.73 19.20 16.53
C GLY A 110 -26.90 19.03 17.50
N TYR A 111 -28.08 18.65 17.01
CA TYR A 111 -29.13 18.15 17.88
C TYR A 111 -28.68 16.80 18.46
N GLY A 112 -28.83 16.64 19.78
CA GLY A 112 -28.25 15.56 20.57
C GLY A 112 -28.57 14.13 20.10
N PRO A 113 -28.07 13.11 20.82
CA PRO A 113 -28.04 11.72 20.37
C PRO A 113 -29.39 11.22 19.84
N PRO A 114 -29.40 10.34 18.82
CA PRO A 114 -30.60 9.94 18.10
C PRO A 114 -31.66 9.36 19.04
N LYS A 115 -32.93 9.62 18.73
CA LYS A 115 -34.08 9.18 19.55
C LYS A 115 -34.12 7.67 19.77
N SER A 116 -33.51 6.88 18.88
CA SER A 116 -33.38 5.43 19.03
C SER A 116 -32.57 5.02 20.27
N TRP A 117 -31.72 5.91 20.82
CA TRP A 117 -30.91 5.66 22.02
C TRP A 117 -31.61 6.02 23.34
N LEU A 118 -32.79 6.62 23.28
CA LEU A 118 -33.57 7.01 24.46
C LEU A 118 -34.67 5.99 24.82
N THR A 119 -34.53 4.75 24.34
CA THR A 119 -35.41 3.61 24.66
C THR A 119 -34.64 2.50 25.35
#